data_AF-A0A4U1L743-F1
#
_entry.id   AF-A0A4U1L743-F1
#
_cell.length_a   1.000
_cell.length_b   1.000
_cell.length_c   1.000
_cell.angle_alpha   90.00
_cell.angle_beta   90.00
_cell.angle_gamma   90.00
#
_symmetry.space_group_name_H-M   'P 1'
#
loop_
_entity.id
_entity.type
_entity.pdbx_description
1 polymer ?
#
loop_
_entity_poly.entity_id
_entity_poly.type
_entity_poly.pdbx_seq_one_letter_code
_entity_poly.pdbx_strand_id
1 'polypeptide(L)'
;MHESYRQCFAARPGDDGDLSAMAAELFGDEDVPPDATPPAPRFDLVHATQGLEAVDIVARAGENRFAVAFIDVRMPPGIDGRETAKRIRALDPDVNIVIVTGFSDFSPLEIAKVAGPADKIFYIAKPFEVEEVVQTASALSHRWQIDRELAATRADLADKVALLEEQTLELAANEMKAIHLANHDSLTDAPNRLAFLRSLQGWVRADEGFAMAMIDLDRFKLVNDTFGHLAGDELIRMVCTLLQEHVPERGMVARLGGDEFAILFPTPGEDAAVMACERLIHACATSFKVFGHSVQGSASIGLVIADGSEPRDPIDVMRRADLALNEAKKAGRGIVRVFDESMDESIRFRRRIEGGLSEAIANNELRLVYQPIVARDGAEVVGFEALLRWVSPEYGTISPAMFIPIAEESNLIHELGDWVLGEALEMLARWPGQYVSVNFSPRQFRRQNFVGHVVERVDRAGIAPSRLQIEITETAIFDDAERAADTLYRLRQMGFRIALDDFGTGYSSLYNIRKFALDCLKIDKSFIDGMGRERESAAIVHSIIHLGRALGLEVVAEGVETQAQVQALRVAGCSHLQGYFYARPMEAEDSVVIATQRYLEAVDEDEGTAPVAGNGTQG
;
A
#
# COMPACT_ATOMS: atom_id res chain seq x y z
N MET A 1 -15.85 -94.37 -12.18
CA MET A 1 -15.80 -92.95 -12.61
C MET A 1 -15.72 -91.98 -11.43
N HIS A 2 -16.68 -91.98 -10.49
CA HIS A 2 -16.60 -91.13 -9.28
C HIS A 2 -15.33 -91.41 -8.44
N GLU A 3 -14.96 -92.68 -8.35
CA GLU A 3 -13.73 -93.15 -7.71
C GLU A 3 -12.47 -92.79 -8.50
N SER A 4 -12.58 -92.67 -9.83
CA SER A 4 -11.49 -92.28 -10.73
C SER A 4 -11.11 -90.81 -10.54
N TYR A 5 -12.08 -89.89 -10.40
CA TYR A 5 -11.80 -88.49 -10.07
C TYR A 5 -11.31 -88.31 -8.62
N ARG A 6 -11.84 -89.09 -7.66
CA ARG A 6 -11.29 -89.13 -6.29
C ARG A 6 -9.83 -89.55 -6.30
N GLN A 7 -9.45 -90.54 -7.11
CA GLN A 7 -8.07 -91.01 -7.24
C GLN A 7 -7.16 -90.01 -7.99
N CYS A 8 -7.70 -89.22 -8.93
CA CYS A 8 -6.91 -88.22 -9.64
C CYS A 8 -6.32 -87.14 -8.72
N PHE A 9 -7.04 -86.77 -7.66
CA PHE A 9 -6.63 -85.71 -6.73
C PHE A 9 -6.35 -86.22 -5.30
N ALA A 10 -6.38 -87.55 -5.07
CA ALA A 10 -5.99 -88.15 -3.80
C ALA A 10 -4.46 -88.20 -3.69
N ALA A 11 -3.92 -87.83 -2.53
CA ALA A 11 -2.50 -88.02 -2.23
C ALA A 11 -2.17 -89.52 -2.32
N ARG A 12 -1.20 -89.91 -3.17
CA ARG A 12 -0.70 -91.29 -3.22
C ARG A 12 0.02 -91.60 -1.90
N PRO A 13 -0.37 -92.66 -1.16
CA PRO A 13 0.40 -93.11 0.00
C PRO A 13 1.55 -94.00 -0.47
N GLY A 14 2.79 -93.53 -0.29
CA GLY A 14 4.00 -94.35 -0.40
C GLY A 14 4.88 -94.05 -1.61
N ASP A 15 5.79 -93.08 -1.46
CA ASP A 15 7.09 -93.10 -2.17
C ASP A 15 8.23 -92.42 -1.39
N ASP A 16 8.07 -92.20 -0.08
CA ASP A 16 9.00 -91.36 0.72
C ASP A 16 9.74 -92.12 1.84
N GLY A 17 9.82 -93.46 1.80
CA GLY A 17 10.38 -94.23 2.92
C GLY A 17 11.32 -95.38 2.54
N ASP A 18 10.87 -96.35 1.75
CA ASP A 18 11.55 -97.65 1.68
C ASP A 18 12.66 -97.74 0.62
N LEU A 19 12.62 -96.93 -0.44
CA LEU A 19 13.70 -96.88 -1.45
C LEU A 19 14.94 -96.12 -0.95
N SER A 20 14.75 -95.14 -0.06
CA SER A 20 15.83 -94.37 0.56
C SER A 20 16.64 -95.22 1.56
N ALA A 21 15.99 -96.14 2.28
CA ALA A 21 16.64 -96.99 3.27
C ALA A 21 17.58 -98.05 2.66
N MET A 22 17.22 -98.66 1.51
CA MET A 22 18.10 -99.62 0.82
C MET A 22 19.26 -98.94 0.05
N ALA A 23 19.09 -97.69 -0.39
CA ALA A 23 20.14 -96.94 -1.07
C ALA A 23 21.24 -96.48 -0.11
N ALA A 24 20.88 -96.11 1.13
CA ALA A 24 21.81 -95.66 2.16
C ALA A 24 22.72 -96.78 2.73
N GLU A 25 22.29 -98.05 2.68
CA GLU A 25 23.11 -99.19 3.13
C GLU A 25 24.14 -99.68 2.09
N LEU A 26 23.97 -99.34 0.80
CA LEU A 26 24.79 -99.86 -0.30
C LEU A 26 25.86 -98.87 -0.81
N PHE A 27 25.62 -97.57 -0.68
CA PHE A 27 26.52 -96.50 -1.15
C PHE A 27 26.64 -95.45 -0.04
N GLY A 28 27.75 -95.48 0.72
CA GLY A 28 27.99 -94.50 1.78
C GLY A 28 28.07 -93.05 1.26
N ASP A 29 27.58 -92.12 2.08
CA ASP A 29 27.52 -90.65 1.95
C ASP A 29 28.16 -90.04 0.68
N GLU A 30 27.34 -89.85 -0.36
CA GLU A 30 27.53 -88.76 -1.32
C GLU A 30 26.24 -87.94 -1.39
N ASP A 31 26.35 -86.64 -1.05
CA ASP A 31 25.32 -85.60 -1.18
C ASP A 31 24.89 -85.45 -2.64
N VAL A 32 23.91 -86.25 -3.06
CA VAL A 32 23.06 -85.96 -4.22
C VAL A 32 21.91 -85.09 -3.70
N PRO A 33 21.74 -83.84 -4.17
CA PRO A 33 20.57 -83.05 -3.81
C PRO A 33 19.33 -83.82 -4.27
N PRO A 34 18.30 -84.00 -3.43
CA PRO A 34 17.08 -84.66 -3.87
C PRO A 34 16.54 -83.84 -5.04
N ASP A 35 16.24 -84.52 -6.15
CA ASP A 35 15.47 -83.99 -7.26
C ASP A 35 14.10 -83.61 -6.70
N ALA A 36 14.01 -82.38 -6.18
CA ALA A 36 12.86 -81.85 -5.48
C ALA A 36 11.78 -81.57 -6.51
N THR A 37 11.13 -82.65 -6.94
CA THR A 37 9.86 -82.59 -7.65
C THR A 37 8.97 -81.65 -6.84
N PRO A 38 8.47 -80.54 -7.41
CA PRO A 38 7.67 -79.58 -6.66
C PRO A 38 6.50 -80.32 -5.99
N PRO A 39 6.20 -80.03 -4.71
CA PRO A 39 5.16 -80.74 -3.99
C PRO A 39 3.86 -80.67 -4.77
N ALA A 40 3.18 -81.82 -4.93
CA ALA A 40 1.99 -81.92 -5.73
C ALA A 40 0.94 -80.88 -5.28
N PRO A 41 0.30 -80.17 -6.23
CA PRO A 41 -0.66 -79.11 -5.91
C PRO A 41 -1.79 -79.67 -5.05
N ARG A 42 -1.99 -79.07 -3.86
CA ARG A 42 -3.01 -79.48 -2.89
C ARG A 42 -4.29 -78.69 -3.14
N PHE A 43 -5.34 -79.37 -3.57
CA PHE A 43 -6.66 -78.78 -3.80
C PHE A 43 -7.59 -79.05 -2.60
N ASP A 44 -8.43 -78.07 -2.28
CA ASP A 44 -9.62 -78.32 -1.47
C ASP A 44 -10.74 -78.75 -2.42
N LEU A 45 -11.27 -79.97 -2.23
CA LEU A 45 -12.13 -80.63 -3.19
C LEU A 45 -13.53 -80.78 -2.64
N VAL A 46 -14.50 -80.33 -3.42
CA VAL A 46 -15.92 -80.58 -3.16
C VAL A 46 -16.47 -81.42 -4.28
N HIS A 47 -17.17 -82.49 -3.91
CA HIS A 47 -17.74 -83.45 -4.86
C HIS A 47 -19.26 -83.40 -4.83
N ALA A 48 -19.87 -83.51 -6.00
CA ALA A 48 -21.30 -83.65 -6.19
C ALA A 48 -21.58 -84.85 -7.09
N THR A 49 -22.60 -85.62 -6.75
CA THR A 49 -22.98 -86.85 -7.48
C THR A 49 -23.96 -86.56 -8.62
N GLN A 50 -24.61 -85.40 -8.61
CA GLN A 50 -25.59 -84.96 -9.61
C GLN A 50 -25.45 -83.45 -9.92
N GLY A 51 -25.88 -83.04 -11.11
CA GLY A 51 -25.76 -81.65 -11.56
C GLY A 51 -26.52 -80.63 -10.71
N LEU A 52 -27.73 -80.97 -10.24
CA LEU A 52 -28.51 -80.08 -9.35
C LEU A 52 -27.84 -79.89 -7.98
N GLU A 53 -27.22 -80.94 -7.45
CA GLU A 53 -26.46 -80.90 -6.20
C GLU A 53 -25.23 -79.97 -6.35
N ALA A 54 -24.53 -80.04 -7.48
CA ALA A 54 -23.40 -79.15 -7.77
C ALA A 54 -23.83 -77.67 -7.84
N VAL A 55 -24.98 -77.38 -8.47
CA VAL A 55 -25.54 -76.01 -8.55
C VAL A 55 -25.88 -75.48 -7.16
N ASP A 56 -26.49 -76.30 -6.31
CA ASP A 56 -26.82 -75.90 -4.93
C ASP A 56 -25.56 -75.65 -4.08
N ILE A 57 -24.50 -76.44 -4.27
CA ILE A 57 -23.21 -76.24 -3.60
C ILE A 57 -22.59 -74.90 -4.01
N VAL A 58 -22.56 -74.59 -5.31
CA VAL A 58 -22.04 -73.31 -5.81
C VAL A 58 -22.90 -72.13 -5.30
N ALA A 59 -24.23 -72.29 -5.26
CA ALA A 59 -25.12 -71.26 -4.74
C ALA A 59 -24.87 -70.93 -3.26
N ARG A 60 -24.48 -71.94 -2.46
CA ARG A 60 -24.20 -71.79 -1.02
C ARG A 60 -22.76 -71.37 -0.70
N ALA A 61 -21.88 -71.36 -1.69
CA ALA A 61 -20.45 -71.10 -1.50
C ALA A 61 -20.14 -69.65 -1.08
N GLY A 62 -21.00 -68.68 -1.42
CA GLY A 62 -20.85 -67.28 -0.99
C GLY A 62 -19.51 -66.68 -1.43
N GLU A 63 -18.67 -66.28 -0.46
CA GLU A 63 -17.32 -65.75 -0.69
C GLU A 63 -16.27 -66.84 -1.00
N ASN A 64 -16.53 -68.10 -0.61
CA ASN A 64 -15.66 -69.26 -0.88
C ASN A 64 -15.91 -69.82 -2.29
N ARG A 65 -15.75 -68.98 -3.30
CA ARG A 65 -15.96 -69.34 -4.71
C ARG A 65 -14.97 -70.39 -5.20
N PHE A 66 -15.42 -71.21 -6.15
CA PHE A 66 -14.60 -72.26 -6.74
C PHE A 66 -13.77 -71.72 -7.89
N ALA A 67 -12.49 -72.09 -7.94
CA ALA A 67 -11.61 -71.68 -9.03
C ALA A 67 -11.86 -72.48 -10.32
N VAL A 68 -12.22 -73.77 -10.19
CA VAL A 68 -12.47 -74.67 -11.31
C VAL A 68 -13.56 -75.70 -10.95
N ALA A 69 -14.44 -76.00 -11.91
CA ALA A 69 -15.47 -77.04 -11.81
C ALA A 69 -15.30 -78.05 -12.94
N PHE A 70 -15.01 -79.29 -12.61
CA PHE A 70 -14.98 -80.41 -13.56
C PHE A 70 -16.37 -81.04 -13.63
N ILE A 71 -16.99 -81.06 -14.81
CA ILE A 71 -18.38 -81.47 -15.00
C ILE A 71 -18.45 -82.57 -16.05
N ASP A 72 -19.04 -83.71 -15.69
CA ASP A 72 -19.32 -84.79 -16.63
C ASP A 72 -20.51 -84.45 -17.53
N VAL A 73 -20.43 -84.78 -18.81
CA VAL A 73 -21.50 -84.52 -19.78
C VAL A 73 -22.75 -85.38 -19.53
N ARG A 74 -22.59 -86.67 -19.23
CA ARG A 74 -23.72 -87.61 -19.07
C ARG A 74 -23.90 -88.03 -17.61
N MET A 75 -24.98 -87.56 -16.97
CA MET A 75 -25.28 -87.81 -15.54
C MET A 75 -26.75 -88.26 -15.29
N PRO A 76 -27.19 -89.46 -15.73
CA PRO A 76 -28.55 -89.94 -15.45
C PRO A 76 -28.73 -90.34 -13.96
N PRO A 77 -29.91 -90.15 -13.33
CA PRO A 77 -31.19 -89.67 -13.89
C PRO A 77 -31.39 -88.13 -13.86
N GLY A 78 -30.34 -87.32 -13.69
CA GLY A 78 -30.41 -85.87 -13.52
C GLY A 78 -30.22 -85.02 -14.79
N ILE A 79 -29.98 -83.72 -14.58
CA ILE A 79 -29.63 -82.76 -15.65
C ILE A 79 -28.28 -83.11 -16.28
N ASP A 80 -28.12 -82.82 -17.58
CA ASP A 80 -26.86 -83.04 -18.29
C ASP A 80 -25.77 -82.03 -17.87
N GLY A 81 -24.52 -82.31 -18.25
CA GLY A 81 -23.39 -81.44 -17.91
C GLY A 81 -23.48 -80.03 -18.50
N ARG A 82 -24.20 -79.85 -19.62
CA ARG A 82 -24.38 -78.55 -20.26
C ARG A 82 -25.31 -77.65 -19.46
N GLU A 83 -26.46 -78.19 -19.04
CA GLU A 83 -27.40 -77.46 -18.20
C GLU A 83 -26.81 -77.19 -16.80
N THR A 84 -25.99 -78.12 -16.29
CA THR A 84 -25.23 -77.92 -15.05
C THR A 84 -24.24 -76.76 -15.17
N ALA A 85 -23.42 -76.74 -16.23
CA ALA A 85 -22.44 -75.68 -16.50
C ALA A 85 -23.11 -74.31 -16.65
N LYS A 86 -24.23 -74.25 -17.38
CA LYS A 86 -25.01 -73.02 -17.56
C LYS A 86 -25.50 -72.44 -16.23
N ARG A 87 -26.05 -73.30 -15.36
CA ARG A 87 -26.56 -72.87 -14.04
C ARG A 87 -25.44 -72.47 -13.09
N ILE A 88 -24.33 -73.20 -13.07
CA ILE A 88 -23.14 -72.83 -12.29
C ILE A 88 -22.59 -71.48 -12.74
N ARG A 89 -22.46 -71.24 -14.06
CA ARG A 89 -22.02 -69.94 -14.60
C ARG A 89 -22.92 -68.78 -14.19
N ALA A 90 -24.23 -69.00 -14.17
CA ALA A 90 -25.19 -67.97 -13.79
C ALA A 90 -25.04 -67.55 -12.31
N LEU A 91 -24.55 -68.46 -11.47
CA LEU A 91 -24.27 -68.20 -10.06
C LEU A 91 -22.85 -67.65 -9.85
N ASP A 92 -21.87 -68.18 -10.57
CA ASP A 92 -20.48 -67.74 -10.53
C ASP A 92 -19.95 -67.44 -11.95
N PRO A 93 -19.94 -66.17 -12.35
CA PRO A 93 -19.39 -65.75 -13.65
C PRO A 93 -17.89 -66.03 -13.80
N ASP A 94 -17.16 -66.26 -12.70
CA ASP A 94 -15.70 -66.31 -12.70
C ASP A 94 -15.09 -67.71 -12.66
N VAL A 95 -15.86 -68.73 -12.26
CA VAL A 95 -15.38 -70.12 -12.18
C VAL A 95 -14.91 -70.65 -13.55
N ASN A 96 -13.80 -71.38 -13.59
CA ASN A 96 -13.42 -72.08 -14.82
C ASN A 96 -14.20 -73.39 -14.92
N ILE A 97 -14.83 -73.67 -16.06
CA ILE A 97 -15.61 -74.90 -16.23
C ILE A 97 -14.84 -75.84 -17.17
N VAL A 98 -14.52 -77.03 -16.69
CA VAL A 98 -13.91 -78.09 -17.49
C VAL A 98 -14.97 -79.15 -17.76
N ILE A 99 -15.41 -79.25 -19.01
CA ILE A 99 -16.36 -80.27 -19.43
C ILE A 99 -15.59 -81.55 -19.75
N VAL A 100 -15.95 -82.64 -19.09
CA VAL A 100 -15.36 -83.95 -19.35
C VAL A 100 -16.32 -84.82 -20.14
N THR A 101 -15.92 -85.20 -21.36
CA THR A 101 -16.81 -85.77 -22.36
C THR A 101 -16.21 -87.04 -22.99
N GLY A 102 -17.04 -87.98 -23.46
CA GLY A 102 -16.59 -89.06 -24.34
C GLY A 102 -16.38 -88.56 -25.78
N PHE A 103 -15.63 -89.35 -26.57
CA PHE A 103 -15.28 -89.05 -27.98
C PHE A 103 -16.48 -88.82 -28.93
N SER A 104 -17.71 -89.15 -28.52
CA SER A 104 -18.92 -89.13 -29.36
C SER A 104 -20.10 -88.35 -28.79
N ASP A 105 -19.93 -87.59 -27.69
CA ASP A 105 -21.08 -87.02 -26.96
C ASP A 105 -21.54 -85.66 -27.48
N PHE A 106 -20.65 -84.66 -27.61
CA PHE A 106 -20.98 -83.33 -28.16
C PHE A 106 -19.74 -82.62 -28.73
N SER A 107 -19.95 -81.63 -29.61
CA SER A 107 -18.89 -80.75 -30.11
C SER A 107 -18.54 -79.67 -29.07
N PRO A 108 -17.24 -79.39 -28.82
CA PRO A 108 -16.80 -78.29 -27.95
C PRO A 108 -17.42 -76.91 -28.30
N LEU A 109 -17.75 -76.66 -29.57
CA LEU A 109 -18.39 -75.41 -29.99
C LEU A 109 -19.85 -75.26 -29.51
N GLU A 110 -20.58 -76.36 -29.32
CA GLU A 110 -21.97 -76.32 -28.89
C GLU A 110 -22.11 -75.99 -27.40
N ILE A 111 -21.14 -76.43 -26.58
CA ILE A 111 -21.16 -76.22 -25.14
C ILE A 111 -20.68 -74.81 -24.78
N ALA A 112 -19.65 -74.30 -25.47
CA ALA A 112 -19.17 -72.93 -25.30
C ALA A 112 -20.27 -71.87 -25.56
N LYS A 113 -21.19 -72.14 -26.48
CA LYS A 113 -22.34 -71.26 -26.80
C LYS A 113 -23.37 -71.15 -25.68
N VAL A 114 -23.46 -72.14 -24.80
CA VAL A 114 -24.52 -72.23 -23.78
C VAL A 114 -24.05 -71.71 -22.43
N ALA A 115 -22.77 -71.88 -22.10
CA ALA A 115 -22.25 -71.57 -20.77
C ALA A 115 -21.21 -70.43 -20.72
N GLY A 116 -20.72 -69.92 -21.88
CA GLY A 116 -19.86 -68.73 -22.01
C GLY A 116 -18.67 -68.54 -21.02
N PRO A 117 -17.98 -67.40 -21.13
CA PRO A 117 -17.21 -67.03 -22.32
C PRO A 117 -16.19 -68.13 -22.71
N ALA A 118 -15.79 -68.18 -23.98
CA ALA A 118 -15.00 -69.28 -24.54
C ALA A 118 -13.62 -69.48 -23.87
N ASP A 119 -13.08 -68.43 -23.25
CA ASP A 119 -11.83 -68.43 -22.52
C ASP A 119 -11.93 -68.99 -21.09
N LYS A 120 -13.14 -69.21 -20.56
CA LYS A 120 -13.40 -69.83 -19.23
C LYS A 120 -14.06 -71.21 -19.30
N ILE A 121 -14.14 -71.81 -20.50
CA ILE A 121 -14.65 -73.17 -20.72
C ILE A 121 -13.57 -74.03 -21.39
N PHE A 122 -13.26 -75.16 -20.77
CA PHE A 122 -12.23 -76.10 -21.17
C PHE A 122 -12.82 -77.50 -21.34
N TYR A 123 -12.08 -78.39 -22.00
CA TYR A 123 -12.55 -79.73 -22.33
C TYR A 123 -11.47 -80.76 -22.06
N ILE A 124 -11.87 -81.90 -21.50
CA ILE A 124 -11.03 -83.09 -21.38
C ILE A 124 -11.82 -84.27 -21.97
N ALA A 125 -11.20 -85.03 -22.88
CA ALA A 125 -11.82 -86.18 -23.52
C ALA A 125 -11.51 -87.46 -22.74
N LYS A 126 -12.48 -88.39 -22.66
CA LYS A 126 -12.30 -89.71 -22.04
C LYS A 126 -11.82 -90.74 -23.08
N PRO A 127 -10.90 -91.67 -22.72
CA PRO A 127 -10.19 -91.77 -21.44
C PRO A 127 -9.10 -90.68 -21.30
N PHE A 128 -8.87 -90.19 -20.08
CA PHE A 128 -7.88 -89.15 -19.76
C PHE A 128 -6.84 -89.69 -18.77
N GLU A 129 -5.66 -89.06 -18.73
CA GLU A 129 -4.63 -89.33 -17.73
C GLU A 129 -4.82 -88.46 -16.48
N VAL A 130 -4.42 -88.98 -15.32
CA VAL A 130 -4.53 -88.25 -14.04
C VAL A 130 -3.75 -86.93 -14.10
N GLU A 131 -2.55 -86.95 -14.68
CA GLU A 131 -1.67 -85.78 -14.79
C GLU A 131 -2.30 -84.65 -15.60
N GLU A 132 -3.02 -84.97 -16.68
CA GLU A 132 -3.72 -83.99 -17.53
C GLU A 132 -4.79 -83.23 -16.73
N VAL A 133 -5.52 -83.92 -15.87
CA VAL A 133 -6.57 -83.33 -15.02
C VAL A 133 -5.97 -82.45 -13.93
N VAL A 134 -4.89 -82.91 -13.27
CA VAL A 134 -4.19 -82.17 -12.21
C VAL A 134 -3.50 -80.92 -12.76
N GLN A 135 -2.86 -81.02 -13.93
CA GLN A 135 -2.21 -79.89 -14.60
C GLN A 135 -3.24 -78.84 -15.04
N THR A 136 -4.38 -79.28 -15.59
CA THR A 136 -5.48 -78.40 -15.98
C THR A 136 -6.07 -77.69 -14.76
N ALA A 137 -6.33 -78.42 -13.66
CA ALA A 137 -6.84 -77.83 -12.43
C ALA A 137 -5.88 -76.78 -11.86
N SER A 138 -4.57 -77.07 -11.88
CA SER A 138 -3.52 -76.16 -11.39
C SER A 138 -3.46 -74.87 -12.22
N ALA A 139 -3.39 -75.01 -13.54
CA ALA A 139 -3.29 -73.87 -14.45
C ALA A 139 -4.51 -72.95 -14.36
N LEU A 140 -5.72 -73.52 -14.31
CA LEU A 140 -6.96 -72.75 -14.23
C LEU A 140 -7.14 -72.10 -12.85
N SER A 141 -6.74 -72.77 -11.78
CA SER A 141 -6.79 -72.20 -10.43
C SER A 141 -5.83 -71.02 -10.29
N HIS A 142 -4.61 -71.16 -10.81
CA HIS A 142 -3.62 -70.08 -10.81
C HIS A 142 -4.10 -68.87 -11.65
N ARG A 143 -4.68 -69.12 -12.84
CA ARG A 143 -5.26 -68.05 -13.65
C ARG A 143 -6.39 -67.32 -12.94
N TRP A 144 -7.29 -68.06 -12.28
CA TRP A 144 -8.39 -67.48 -11.51
C TRP A 144 -7.90 -66.60 -10.35
N GLN A 145 -6.83 -67.01 -9.67
CA GLN A 145 -6.20 -66.20 -8.61
C GLN A 145 -5.64 -64.90 -9.18
N ILE A 146 -4.87 -64.97 -10.27
CA ILE A 146 -4.30 -63.79 -10.96
C ILE A 146 -5.41 -62.83 -11.41
N ASP A 147 -6.48 -63.34 -12.03
CA ASP A 147 -7.59 -62.52 -12.51
C ASP A 147 -8.26 -61.74 -11.36
N ARG A 148 -8.42 -62.37 -10.19
CA ARG A 148 -8.96 -61.72 -8.99
C ARG A 148 -8.01 -60.68 -8.41
N GLU A 149 -6.73 -60.99 -8.29
CA GLU A 149 -5.71 -60.04 -7.82
C GLU A 149 -5.59 -58.83 -8.74
N LEU A 150 -5.65 -59.05 -10.05
CA LEU A 150 -5.62 -57.99 -11.06
C LEU A 150 -6.87 -57.11 -10.96
N ALA A 151 -8.04 -57.70 -10.80
CA ALA A 151 -9.29 -56.95 -10.61
C ALA A 151 -9.26 -56.10 -9.33
N ALA A 152 -8.78 -56.67 -8.21
CA ALA A 152 -8.62 -55.95 -6.95
C ALA A 152 -7.61 -54.80 -7.06
N THR A 153 -6.45 -55.05 -7.67
CA THR A 153 -5.41 -54.02 -7.88
C THR A 153 -5.91 -52.89 -8.79
N ARG A 154 -6.69 -53.22 -9.83
CA ARG A 154 -7.29 -52.20 -10.72
C ARG A 154 -8.31 -51.33 -9.99
N ALA A 155 -9.11 -51.90 -9.10
CA ALA A 155 -10.05 -51.13 -8.29
C ALA A 155 -9.31 -50.17 -7.33
N ASP A 156 -8.30 -50.67 -6.60
CA ASP A 156 -7.45 -49.84 -5.72
C ASP A 156 -6.74 -48.72 -6.49
N LEU A 157 -6.22 -49.02 -7.70
CA LEU A 157 -5.60 -48.00 -8.54
C LEU A 157 -6.61 -46.94 -9.01
N ALA A 158 -7.83 -47.33 -9.37
CA ALA A 158 -8.88 -46.40 -9.77
C ALA A 158 -9.26 -45.44 -8.63
N ASP A 159 -9.39 -45.96 -7.40
CA ASP A 159 -9.66 -45.14 -6.21
C ASP A 159 -8.50 -44.16 -5.92
N LYS A 160 -7.25 -44.61 -6.05
CA LYS A 160 -6.07 -43.75 -5.91
C LYS A 160 -5.98 -42.66 -6.98
N VAL A 161 -6.33 -42.97 -8.22
CA VAL A 161 -6.36 -41.97 -9.31
C VAL A 161 -7.41 -40.91 -9.04
N ALA A 162 -8.62 -41.30 -8.62
CA ALA A 162 -9.68 -40.34 -8.28
C ALA A 162 -9.27 -39.40 -7.13
N LEU A 163 -8.61 -39.93 -6.09
CA LEU A 163 -8.09 -39.12 -4.98
C LEU A 163 -7.00 -38.14 -5.45
N LEU A 164 -6.08 -38.57 -6.32
CA LEU A 164 -5.04 -37.70 -6.87
C LEU A 164 -5.63 -36.59 -7.75
N GLU A 165 -6.66 -36.90 -8.56
CA GLU A 165 -7.38 -35.89 -9.35
C GLU A 165 -8.03 -34.84 -8.45
N GLU A 166 -8.67 -35.24 -7.34
CA GLU A 166 -9.23 -34.31 -6.36
C GLU A 166 -8.15 -33.42 -5.73
N GLN A 167 -7.04 -34.03 -5.28
CA GLN A 167 -5.92 -33.30 -4.68
C GLN A 167 -5.28 -32.31 -5.65
N THR A 168 -5.12 -32.68 -6.94
CA THR A 168 -4.54 -31.77 -7.94
C THR A 168 -5.46 -30.57 -8.23
N LEU A 169 -6.78 -30.76 -8.26
CA LEU A 169 -7.74 -29.67 -8.39
C LEU A 169 -7.70 -28.72 -7.19
N GLU A 170 -7.62 -29.28 -5.97
CA GLU A 170 -7.50 -28.48 -4.75
C GLU A 170 -6.18 -27.70 -4.71
N LEU A 171 -5.07 -28.32 -5.10
CA LEU A 171 -3.77 -27.65 -5.19
C LEU A 171 -3.83 -26.48 -6.20
N ALA A 172 -4.38 -26.71 -7.39
CA ALA A 172 -4.50 -25.69 -8.42
C ALA A 172 -5.38 -24.50 -7.95
N ALA A 173 -6.50 -24.77 -7.26
CA ALA A 173 -7.35 -23.73 -6.69
C ALA A 173 -6.62 -22.92 -5.60
N ASN A 174 -5.84 -23.59 -4.74
CA ASN A 174 -5.05 -22.93 -3.70
C ASN A 174 -3.90 -22.10 -4.30
N GLU A 175 -3.23 -22.60 -5.33
CA GLU A 175 -2.19 -21.85 -6.05
C GLU A 175 -2.78 -20.61 -6.72
N MET A 176 -3.92 -20.72 -7.40
CA MET A 176 -4.62 -19.55 -7.98
C MET A 176 -4.96 -18.53 -6.90
N LYS A 177 -5.50 -18.97 -5.76
CA LYS A 177 -5.83 -18.08 -4.64
C LYS A 177 -4.59 -17.43 -4.04
N ALA A 178 -3.49 -18.15 -3.91
CA ALA A 178 -2.22 -17.62 -3.41
C ALA A 178 -1.63 -16.57 -4.36
N ILE A 179 -1.64 -16.83 -5.67
CA ILE A 179 -1.22 -15.88 -6.70
C ILE A 179 -2.10 -14.63 -6.67
N HIS A 180 -3.41 -14.80 -6.50
CA HIS A 180 -4.36 -13.69 -6.41
C HIS A 180 -4.06 -12.80 -5.21
N LEU A 181 -3.95 -13.39 -4.00
CA LEU A 181 -3.63 -12.68 -2.76
C LEU A 181 -2.25 -11.99 -2.79
N ALA A 182 -1.29 -12.56 -3.52
CA ALA A 182 0.04 -11.95 -3.66
C ALA A 182 0.03 -10.70 -4.55
N ASN A 183 -0.94 -10.57 -5.48
CA ASN A 183 -0.97 -9.52 -6.49
C ASN A 183 -2.14 -8.53 -6.35
N HIS A 184 -3.11 -8.77 -5.47
CA HIS A 184 -4.28 -7.91 -5.28
C HIS A 184 -4.41 -7.40 -3.84
N ASP A 185 -5.06 -6.25 -3.69
CA ASP A 185 -5.40 -5.64 -2.40
C ASP A 185 -6.63 -6.32 -1.80
N SER A 186 -6.55 -6.70 -0.53
CA SER A 186 -7.61 -7.47 0.14
C SER A 186 -8.94 -6.71 0.34
N LEU A 187 -8.94 -5.36 0.25
CA LEU A 187 -10.14 -4.56 0.47
C LEU A 187 -10.87 -4.24 -0.83
N THR A 188 -10.13 -3.91 -1.89
CA THR A 188 -10.69 -3.47 -3.17
C THR A 188 -10.62 -4.51 -4.28
N ASP A 189 -9.89 -5.60 -4.08
CA ASP A 189 -9.56 -6.60 -5.10
C ASP A 189 -8.80 -6.04 -6.32
N ALA A 190 -8.40 -4.76 -6.27
CA ALA A 190 -7.57 -4.16 -7.30
C ALA A 190 -6.11 -4.66 -7.18
N PRO A 191 -5.32 -4.62 -8.26
CA PRO A 191 -3.89 -4.86 -8.18
C PRO A 191 -3.22 -4.10 -7.02
N ASN A 192 -2.33 -4.77 -6.30
CA ASN A 192 -1.57 -4.17 -5.21
C ASN A 192 -0.28 -3.51 -5.72
N ARG A 193 0.48 -2.89 -4.81
CA ARG A 193 1.77 -2.26 -5.11
C ARG A 193 2.76 -3.16 -5.86
N LEU A 194 2.80 -4.46 -5.53
CA LEU A 194 3.70 -5.41 -6.17
C LEU A 194 3.30 -5.67 -7.64
N ALA A 195 2.01 -5.90 -7.89
CA ALA A 195 1.48 -6.08 -9.24
C ALA A 195 1.67 -4.82 -10.09
N PHE A 196 1.42 -3.63 -9.50
CA PHE A 196 1.62 -2.36 -10.17
C PHE A 196 3.07 -2.13 -10.60
N LEU A 197 4.04 -2.39 -9.71
CA LEU A 197 5.47 -2.28 -10.01
C LEU A 197 5.90 -3.21 -11.15
N ARG A 198 5.39 -4.45 -11.16
CA ARG A 198 5.67 -5.41 -12.25
C ARG A 198 5.11 -4.93 -13.59
N SER A 199 3.90 -4.37 -13.59
CA SER A 199 3.32 -3.78 -14.79
C SER A 199 4.15 -2.58 -15.26
N LEU A 200 4.50 -1.65 -14.36
CA LEU A 200 5.33 -0.48 -14.68
C LEU A 200 6.69 -0.88 -15.29
N GLN A 201 7.33 -1.95 -14.78
CA GLN A 201 8.55 -2.50 -15.38
C GLN A 201 8.36 -2.92 -16.85
N GLY A 202 7.18 -3.42 -17.20
CA GLY A 202 6.82 -3.74 -18.59
C GLY A 202 6.66 -2.48 -19.45
N TRP A 203 5.93 -1.48 -18.94
CA TRP A 203 5.69 -0.21 -19.64
C TRP A 203 6.97 0.57 -19.91
N VAL A 204 7.86 0.66 -18.92
CA VAL A 204 9.14 1.39 -19.03
C VAL A 204 10.11 0.75 -20.03
N ARG A 205 9.91 -0.54 -20.36
CA ARG A 205 10.71 -1.25 -21.38
C ARG A 205 10.09 -1.21 -22.77
N ALA A 206 8.86 -0.69 -22.90
CA ALA A 206 8.16 -0.61 -24.18
C ALA A 206 8.45 0.74 -24.86
N ASP A 207 8.56 0.73 -26.19
CA ASP A 207 8.72 1.96 -27.02
C ASP A 207 7.41 2.78 -27.16
N GLU A 208 6.41 2.55 -26.31
CA GLU A 208 5.10 3.24 -26.33
C GLU A 208 5.05 4.29 -25.21
N GLY A 209 4.59 5.50 -25.54
CA GLY A 209 4.40 6.57 -24.55
C GLY A 209 3.32 6.22 -23.53
N PHE A 210 3.60 6.48 -22.25
CA PHE A 210 2.69 6.17 -21.16
C PHE A 210 2.66 7.24 -20.08
N ALA A 211 1.59 7.24 -19.32
CA ALA A 211 1.40 8.08 -18.15
C ALA A 211 1.30 7.22 -16.89
N MET A 212 1.96 7.67 -15.83
CA MET A 212 1.80 7.15 -14.48
C MET A 212 1.20 8.25 -13.60
N ALA A 213 0.03 7.98 -13.01
CA ALA A 213 -0.61 8.86 -12.04
C ALA A 213 -0.57 8.22 -10.64
N MET A 214 -0.22 9.01 -9.63
CA MET A 214 -0.39 8.68 -8.22
C MET A 214 -1.51 9.54 -7.64
N ILE A 215 -2.42 8.93 -6.88
CA ILE A 215 -3.67 9.54 -6.44
C ILE A 215 -3.79 9.37 -4.93
N ASP A 216 -4.20 10.42 -4.24
CA ASP A 216 -4.46 10.42 -2.80
C ASP A 216 -5.83 11.05 -2.52
N LEU A 217 -6.60 10.43 -1.62
CA LEU A 217 -7.89 10.96 -1.22
C LEU A 217 -7.73 12.09 -0.20
N ASP A 218 -8.14 13.29 -0.60
CA ASP A 218 -7.96 14.47 0.23
C ASP A 218 -8.80 14.37 1.50
N ARG A 219 -8.15 14.65 2.64
CA ARG A 219 -8.78 14.67 3.97
C ARG A 219 -9.43 13.32 4.34
N PHE A 220 -8.99 12.20 3.78
CA PHE A 220 -9.49 10.86 4.13
C PHE A 220 -9.44 10.57 5.64
N LYS A 221 -8.38 11.03 6.32
CA LYS A 221 -8.26 10.93 7.78
C LYS A 221 -9.46 11.54 8.51
N LEU A 222 -9.98 12.69 8.05
CA LEU A 222 -11.16 13.32 8.66
C LEU A 222 -12.40 12.43 8.53
N VAL A 223 -12.54 11.69 7.42
CA VAL A 223 -13.63 10.73 7.23
C VAL A 223 -13.52 9.59 8.24
N ASN A 224 -12.33 9.02 8.42
CA ASN A 224 -12.08 7.99 9.44
C ASN A 224 -12.34 8.50 10.86
N ASP A 225 -11.86 9.69 11.18
CA ASP A 225 -12.00 10.27 12.52
C ASP A 225 -13.48 10.62 12.83
N THR A 226 -14.29 10.95 11.82
CA THR A 226 -15.69 11.35 11.99
C THR A 226 -16.66 10.17 11.93
N PHE A 227 -16.46 9.22 11.01
CA PHE A 227 -17.41 8.14 10.70
C PHE A 227 -16.87 6.73 10.97
N GLY A 228 -15.61 6.62 11.39
CA GLY A 228 -14.93 5.36 11.71
C GLY A 228 -14.30 4.66 10.50
N HIS A 229 -13.39 3.73 10.78
CA HIS A 229 -12.61 3.03 9.75
C HIS A 229 -13.46 2.24 8.73
N LEU A 230 -14.58 1.66 9.16
CA LEU A 230 -15.49 0.95 8.23
C LEU A 230 -16.05 1.88 7.15
N ALA A 231 -16.34 3.14 7.50
CA ALA A 231 -16.81 4.15 6.55
C ALA A 231 -15.69 4.54 5.57
N GLY A 232 -14.45 4.68 6.07
CA GLY A 232 -13.28 4.87 5.21
C GLY A 232 -13.07 3.73 4.23
N ASP A 233 -13.17 2.48 4.70
CA ASP A 233 -13.03 1.28 3.85
C ASP A 233 -14.06 1.25 2.72
N GLU A 234 -15.31 1.62 3.01
CA GLU A 234 -16.36 1.68 2.00
C GLU A 234 -16.13 2.82 0.99
N LEU A 235 -15.65 3.97 1.45
CA LEU A 235 -15.24 5.06 0.56
C LEU A 235 -14.11 4.62 -0.39
N ILE A 236 -13.13 3.88 0.13
CA ILE A 236 -12.03 3.32 -0.68
C ILE A 236 -12.56 2.39 -1.77
N ARG A 237 -13.51 1.50 -1.46
CA ARG A 237 -14.12 0.60 -2.47
C ARG A 237 -14.86 1.39 -3.55
N MET A 238 -15.65 2.38 -3.16
CA MET A 238 -16.39 3.23 -4.10
C MET A 238 -15.45 4.01 -5.02
N VAL A 239 -14.41 4.62 -4.46
CA VAL A 239 -13.37 5.31 -5.23
C VAL A 239 -12.67 4.35 -6.18
N CYS A 240 -12.28 3.16 -5.71
CA CYS A 240 -11.60 2.18 -6.56
C CYS A 240 -12.45 1.78 -7.77
N THR A 241 -13.73 1.53 -7.56
CA THR A 241 -14.70 1.23 -8.63
C THR A 241 -14.79 2.39 -9.62
N LEU A 242 -14.92 3.61 -9.11
CA LEU A 242 -15.00 4.82 -9.92
C LEU A 242 -13.74 5.04 -10.76
N LEU A 243 -12.54 4.83 -10.19
CA LEU A 243 -11.27 4.92 -10.91
C LEU A 243 -11.21 3.86 -12.03
N GLN A 244 -11.69 2.64 -11.78
CA GLN A 244 -11.74 1.57 -12.79
C GLN A 244 -12.71 1.88 -13.93
N GLU A 245 -13.81 2.58 -13.67
CA GLU A 245 -14.78 2.98 -14.70
C GLU A 245 -14.27 4.12 -15.60
N HIS A 246 -13.36 4.95 -15.07
CA HIS A 246 -12.88 6.17 -15.74
C HIS A 246 -11.44 6.06 -16.25
N VAL A 247 -10.74 4.95 -15.96
CA VAL A 247 -9.39 4.72 -16.46
C VAL A 247 -9.39 4.64 -18.00
N PRO A 248 -8.41 5.25 -18.69
CA PRO A 248 -8.28 5.11 -20.15
C PRO A 248 -8.12 3.65 -20.59
N GLU A 249 -8.45 3.36 -21.86
CA GLU A 249 -8.34 2.02 -22.44
C GLU A 249 -6.90 1.48 -22.32
N ARG A 250 -6.76 0.18 -22.03
CA ARG A 250 -5.49 -0.50 -21.66
C ARG A 250 -4.85 0.02 -20.37
N GLY A 251 -5.55 0.85 -19.60
CA GLY A 251 -5.06 1.32 -18.32
C GLY A 251 -5.27 0.33 -17.17
N MET A 252 -4.49 0.50 -16.12
CA MET A 252 -4.47 -0.32 -14.92
C MET A 252 -4.62 0.57 -13.70
N VAL A 253 -5.57 0.25 -12.82
CA VAL A 253 -5.74 0.88 -11.51
C VAL A 253 -5.18 -0.05 -10.45
N ALA A 254 -4.41 0.48 -9.51
CA ALA A 254 -3.88 -0.25 -8.37
C ALA A 254 -4.09 0.53 -7.07
N ARG A 255 -4.18 -0.19 -5.95
CA ARG A 255 -4.11 0.40 -4.61
C ARG A 255 -2.73 0.15 -4.02
N LEU A 256 -2.04 1.22 -3.62
CA LEU A 256 -0.69 1.11 -3.06
C LEU A 256 -0.70 0.86 -1.56
N GLY A 257 -1.72 1.37 -0.87
CA GLY A 257 -1.93 1.22 0.57
C GLY A 257 -2.69 2.44 1.12
N GLY A 258 -3.35 2.30 2.27
CA GLY A 258 -4.11 3.41 2.86
C GLY A 258 -5.14 3.99 1.89
N ASP A 259 -5.08 5.30 1.67
CA ASP A 259 -5.87 6.11 0.75
C ASP A 259 -5.17 6.39 -0.59
N GLU A 260 -4.06 5.71 -0.87
CA GLU A 260 -3.25 5.91 -2.08
C GLU A 260 -3.59 4.90 -3.18
N PHE A 261 -3.82 5.43 -4.38
CA PHE A 261 -4.01 4.67 -5.61
C PHE A 261 -2.97 5.07 -6.66
N ALA A 262 -2.76 4.20 -7.63
CA ALA A 262 -1.94 4.50 -8.79
C ALA A 262 -2.59 4.01 -10.08
N ILE A 263 -2.37 4.74 -11.16
CA ILE A 263 -2.92 4.42 -12.47
C ILE A 263 -1.80 4.46 -13.52
N LEU A 264 -1.76 3.45 -14.38
CA LEU A 264 -0.91 3.40 -15.57
C LEU A 264 -1.79 3.34 -16.81
N PHE A 265 -1.48 4.13 -17.84
CA PHE A 265 -2.24 4.09 -19.10
C PHE A 265 -1.40 4.63 -20.27
N PRO A 266 -1.69 4.19 -21.52
CA PRO A 266 -1.01 4.71 -22.70
C PRO A 266 -1.44 6.16 -22.96
N THR A 267 -0.52 7.00 -23.43
CA THR A 267 -0.84 8.39 -23.77
C THR A 267 -0.10 8.84 -25.03
N PRO A 268 -0.75 9.60 -25.94
CA PRO A 268 -0.08 10.21 -27.09
C PRO A 268 0.76 11.45 -26.69
N GLY A 269 0.62 11.95 -25.46
CA GLY A 269 1.33 13.13 -24.98
C GLY A 269 0.78 13.68 -23.67
N GLU A 270 1.35 14.79 -23.21
CA GLU A 270 1.01 15.43 -21.93
C GLU A 270 -0.45 15.89 -21.84
N ASP A 271 -0.93 16.66 -22.82
CA ASP A 271 -2.29 17.21 -22.82
C ASP A 271 -3.36 16.12 -22.65
N ALA A 272 -3.20 15.00 -23.34
CA ALA A 272 -4.12 13.87 -23.26
C ALA A 272 -4.10 13.20 -21.88
N ALA A 273 -2.92 13.08 -21.26
CA ALA A 273 -2.77 12.51 -19.93
C ALA A 273 -3.34 13.42 -18.84
N VAL A 274 -3.10 14.73 -18.94
CA VAL A 274 -3.69 15.74 -18.03
C VAL A 274 -5.20 15.71 -18.12
N MET A 275 -5.77 15.76 -19.32
CA MET A 275 -7.23 15.69 -19.51
C MET A 275 -7.83 14.40 -18.93
N ALA A 276 -7.14 13.26 -19.03
CA ALA A 276 -7.59 12.01 -18.43
C ALA A 276 -7.60 12.08 -16.89
N CYS A 277 -6.55 12.63 -16.29
CA CYS A 277 -6.44 12.80 -14.84
C CYS A 277 -7.44 13.84 -14.31
N GLU A 278 -7.70 14.92 -15.04
CA GLU A 278 -8.72 15.91 -14.65
C GLU A 278 -10.11 15.29 -14.62
N ARG A 279 -10.45 14.42 -15.58
CA ARG A 279 -11.72 13.67 -15.55
C ARG A 279 -11.81 12.77 -14.32
N LEU A 280 -10.72 12.11 -13.94
CA LEU A 280 -10.67 11.28 -12.73
C LEU A 280 -10.90 12.11 -11.46
N ILE A 281 -10.26 13.28 -11.34
CA ILE A 281 -10.50 14.21 -10.22
C ILE A 281 -11.97 14.64 -10.17
N HIS A 282 -12.55 15.03 -11.30
CA HIS A 282 -13.95 15.45 -11.35
C HIS A 282 -14.91 14.32 -10.94
N ALA A 283 -14.61 13.08 -11.34
CA ALA A 283 -15.39 11.92 -10.92
C ALA A 283 -15.26 11.68 -9.40
N CYS A 284 -14.05 11.80 -8.85
CA CYS A 284 -13.81 11.71 -7.41
C CYS A 284 -14.41 12.87 -6.60
N ALA A 285 -14.63 14.04 -7.20
CA ALA A 285 -15.20 15.24 -6.58
C ALA A 285 -16.74 15.19 -6.44
N THR A 286 -17.30 13.99 -6.24
CA THR A 286 -18.74 13.76 -6.07
C THR A 286 -19.09 13.48 -4.60
N SER A 287 -20.38 13.52 -4.26
CA SER A 287 -20.82 13.12 -2.91
C SER A 287 -21.12 11.62 -2.86
N PHE A 288 -20.41 10.93 -1.98
CA PHE A 288 -20.56 9.51 -1.72
C PHE A 288 -21.54 9.28 -0.58
N LYS A 289 -22.43 8.28 -0.72
CA LYS A 289 -23.28 7.82 0.38
C LYS A 289 -22.60 6.67 1.10
N VAL A 290 -22.02 6.94 2.26
CA VAL A 290 -21.34 5.95 3.10
C VAL A 290 -22.20 5.70 4.34
N PHE A 291 -22.74 4.49 4.50
CA PHE A 291 -23.63 4.11 5.62
C PHE A 291 -24.77 5.11 5.90
N GLY A 292 -25.32 5.76 4.85
CA GLY A 292 -26.40 6.75 4.95
C GLY A 292 -25.94 8.19 5.20
N HIS A 293 -24.65 8.44 5.37
CA HIS A 293 -24.06 9.78 5.46
C HIS A 293 -23.54 10.25 4.09
N SER A 294 -23.69 11.55 3.80
CA SER A 294 -23.11 12.17 2.61
C SER A 294 -21.68 12.61 2.91
N VAL A 295 -20.70 12.02 2.25
CA VAL A 295 -19.29 12.39 2.32
C VAL A 295 -18.93 13.07 1.01
N GLN A 296 -18.29 14.24 1.07
CA GLN A 296 -17.78 14.91 -0.13
C GLN A 296 -16.39 14.36 -0.42
N GLY A 297 -16.24 13.68 -1.56
CA GLY A 297 -14.93 13.20 -2.00
C GLY A 297 -14.11 14.30 -2.65
N SER A 298 -12.79 14.12 -2.61
CA SER A 298 -11.80 14.91 -3.32
C SER A 298 -10.55 14.06 -3.44
N ALA A 299 -9.80 14.23 -4.52
CA ALA A 299 -8.54 13.53 -4.74
C ALA A 299 -7.53 14.47 -5.40
N SER A 300 -6.27 14.36 -4.99
CA SER A 300 -5.14 15.02 -5.62
C SER A 300 -4.38 14.02 -6.50
N ILE A 301 -3.85 14.46 -7.64
CA ILE A 301 -3.12 13.59 -8.57
C ILE A 301 -1.74 14.16 -8.90
N GLY A 302 -0.70 13.35 -8.73
CA GLY A 302 0.64 13.57 -9.29
C GLY A 302 0.83 12.74 -10.55
N LEU A 303 1.24 13.36 -11.65
CA LEU A 303 1.29 12.75 -12.98
C LEU A 303 2.71 12.79 -13.56
N VAL A 304 3.21 11.67 -14.06
CA VAL A 304 4.46 11.58 -14.82
C VAL A 304 4.14 11.09 -16.21
N ILE A 305 4.67 11.78 -17.22
CA ILE A 305 4.63 11.33 -18.62
C ILE A 305 6.01 10.83 -19.01
N ALA A 306 6.02 9.66 -19.64
CA ALA A 306 7.22 9.08 -20.21
C ALA A 306 7.02 8.90 -21.72
N ASP A 307 7.94 9.48 -22.47
CA ASP A 307 8.17 9.15 -23.86
C ASP A 307 8.92 7.81 -23.92
N GLY A 308 8.42 6.86 -24.73
CA GLY A 308 9.00 5.51 -24.82
C GLY A 308 10.46 5.46 -25.31
N SER A 309 11.06 6.60 -25.65
CA SER A 309 12.42 6.75 -26.16
C SER A 309 13.52 6.74 -25.10
N GLU A 310 13.20 6.92 -23.81
CA GLU A 310 14.21 6.97 -22.74
C GLU A 310 14.04 5.82 -21.73
N PRO A 311 15.08 5.00 -21.48
CA PRO A 311 15.03 4.01 -20.44
C PRO A 311 14.97 4.70 -19.07
N ARG A 312 13.88 4.48 -18.34
CA ARG A 312 13.68 5.02 -16.98
C ARG A 312 13.78 3.91 -15.93
N ASP A 313 14.03 4.27 -14.68
CA ASP A 313 13.87 3.33 -13.56
C ASP A 313 12.41 3.43 -13.07
N PRO A 314 11.64 2.32 -13.04
CA PRO A 314 10.30 2.28 -12.45
C PRO A 314 10.22 2.92 -11.06
N ILE A 315 11.26 2.77 -10.23
CA ILE A 315 11.31 3.38 -8.89
C ILE A 315 11.40 4.90 -9.00
N ASP A 316 12.18 5.43 -9.95
CA ASP A 316 12.28 6.86 -10.18
C ASP A 316 10.98 7.44 -10.75
N VAL A 317 10.29 6.71 -11.65
CA VAL A 317 8.96 7.13 -12.16
C VAL A 317 7.95 7.23 -11.01
N MET A 318 7.90 6.24 -10.12
CA MET A 318 7.03 6.31 -8.93
C MET A 318 7.40 7.48 -8.02
N ARG A 319 8.70 7.70 -7.79
CA ARG A 319 9.20 8.81 -6.98
C ARG A 319 8.78 10.15 -7.56
N ARG A 320 8.95 10.39 -8.86
CA ARG A 320 8.54 11.63 -9.55
C ARG A 320 7.03 11.86 -9.44
N ALA A 321 6.22 10.81 -9.57
CA ALA A 321 4.76 10.91 -9.40
C ALA A 321 4.38 11.30 -7.96
N ASP A 322 5.10 10.78 -6.95
CA ASP A 322 4.91 11.15 -5.55
C ASP A 322 5.25 12.62 -5.28
N LEU A 323 6.33 13.12 -5.89
CA LEU A 323 6.71 14.52 -5.77
C LEU A 323 5.64 15.45 -6.36
N ALA A 324 5.15 15.12 -7.56
CA ALA A 324 4.08 15.87 -8.19
C ALA A 324 2.79 15.83 -7.37
N LEU A 325 2.46 14.69 -6.76
CA LEU A 325 1.30 14.53 -5.88
C LEU A 325 1.42 15.39 -4.63
N ASN A 326 2.59 15.44 -4.00
CA ASN A 326 2.83 16.30 -2.85
C ASN A 326 2.70 17.80 -3.21
N GLU A 327 3.18 18.21 -4.37
CA GLU A 327 2.98 19.58 -4.87
C GLU A 327 1.49 19.87 -5.16
N ALA A 328 0.72 18.90 -5.68
CA ALA A 328 -0.72 19.03 -5.82
C ALA A 328 -1.42 19.29 -4.47
N LYS A 329 -0.99 18.57 -3.42
CA LYS A 329 -1.53 18.76 -2.06
C LYS A 329 -1.20 20.12 -1.46
N LYS A 330 -0.01 20.67 -1.74
CA LYS A 330 0.41 22.01 -1.28
C LYS A 330 -0.31 23.13 -2.04
N ALA A 331 -0.49 22.97 -3.34
CA ALA A 331 -1.08 23.99 -4.21
C ALA A 331 -2.63 24.06 -4.16
N GLY A 332 -3.26 23.48 -3.14
CA GLY A 332 -4.69 23.63 -2.88
C GLY A 332 -5.50 22.33 -2.81
N ARG A 333 -4.91 21.17 -3.15
CA ARG A 333 -5.60 19.87 -3.30
C ARG A 333 -6.66 19.85 -4.39
N GLY A 334 -7.19 18.68 -4.75
CA GLY A 334 -8.22 18.55 -5.78
C GLY A 334 -7.76 18.93 -7.18
N ILE A 335 -6.45 18.84 -7.46
CA ILE A 335 -5.85 19.23 -8.74
C ILE A 335 -4.87 18.15 -9.25
N VAL A 336 -4.64 18.17 -10.56
CA VAL A 336 -3.57 17.39 -11.20
C VAL A 336 -2.31 18.24 -11.23
N ARG A 337 -1.17 17.65 -10.88
CA ARG A 337 0.15 18.24 -11.12
C ARG A 337 0.99 17.29 -11.95
N VAL A 338 1.47 17.78 -13.09
CA VAL A 338 2.48 17.09 -13.90
C VAL A 338 3.83 17.30 -13.23
N PHE A 339 4.62 16.23 -13.13
CA PHE A 339 5.99 16.32 -12.69
C PHE A 339 6.79 17.16 -13.68
N ASP A 340 7.42 18.20 -13.16
CA ASP A 340 8.41 18.99 -13.87
C ASP A 340 9.76 18.89 -13.14
N GLU A 341 10.87 18.98 -13.87
CA GLU A 341 12.21 18.81 -13.30
C GLU A 341 12.50 19.87 -12.20
N SER A 342 11.85 21.03 -12.25
CA SER A 342 11.89 22.05 -11.17
C SER A 342 11.37 21.52 -9.82
N MET A 343 10.53 20.48 -9.80
CA MET A 343 10.05 19.83 -8.59
C MET A 343 11.15 18.98 -7.90
N ASP A 344 12.06 18.37 -8.67
CA ASP A 344 13.22 17.66 -8.10
C ASP A 344 14.27 18.66 -7.60
N GLU A 345 14.45 19.76 -8.32
CA GLU A 345 15.32 20.87 -7.90
C GLU A 345 14.83 21.54 -6.63
N SER A 346 13.51 21.77 -6.47
CA SER A 346 12.95 22.41 -5.27
C SER A 346 13.16 21.57 -4.01
N ILE A 347 13.12 20.24 -4.12
CA ILE A 347 13.36 19.33 -2.98
C ILE A 347 14.84 19.24 -2.65
N ARG A 348 15.71 19.13 -3.67
CA ARG A 348 17.17 19.18 -3.45
C ARG A 348 17.59 20.53 -2.89
N PHE A 349 17.02 21.62 -3.39
CA PHE A 349 17.23 22.97 -2.87
C PHE A 349 16.74 23.08 -1.43
N ARG A 350 15.54 22.59 -1.12
CA ARG A 350 15.01 22.59 0.25
C ARG A 350 15.87 21.80 1.23
N ARG A 351 16.34 20.60 0.87
CA ARG A 351 17.27 19.83 1.72
C ARG A 351 18.60 20.55 1.91
N ARG A 352 19.10 21.22 0.87
CA ARG A 352 20.32 22.05 0.96
C ARG A 352 20.11 23.25 1.89
N ILE A 353 18.98 23.92 1.79
CA ILE A 353 18.60 25.03 2.67
C ILE A 353 18.44 24.55 4.12
N GLU A 354 17.82 23.39 4.35
CA GLU A 354 17.68 22.82 5.69
C GLU A 354 19.04 22.48 6.32
N GLY A 355 19.91 21.79 5.58
CA GLY A 355 21.28 21.50 6.04
C GLY A 355 22.11 22.76 6.24
N GLY A 356 22.08 23.67 5.27
CA GLY A 356 22.80 24.93 5.31
C GLY A 356 22.34 25.85 6.44
N LEU A 357 21.04 25.88 6.78
CA LEU A 357 20.53 26.75 7.85
C LEU A 357 21.03 26.31 9.22
N SER A 358 21.15 24.99 9.47
CA SER A 358 21.71 24.48 10.72
C SER A 358 23.19 24.87 10.85
N GLU A 359 23.96 24.81 9.77
CA GLU A 359 25.36 25.25 9.75
C GLU A 359 25.49 26.77 9.87
N ALA A 360 24.59 27.52 9.21
CA ALA A 360 24.58 28.99 9.20
C ALA A 360 24.44 29.59 10.60
N ILE A 361 23.60 28.98 11.45
CA ILE A 361 23.43 29.37 12.86
C ILE A 361 24.76 29.25 13.62
N ALA A 362 25.58 28.23 13.32
CA ALA A 362 26.86 28.00 13.97
C ALA A 362 28.02 28.82 13.38
N ASN A 363 27.93 29.20 12.09
CA ASN A 363 29.04 29.75 11.31
C ASN A 363 28.98 31.27 11.06
N ASN A 364 28.14 32.02 11.77
CA ASN A 364 27.96 33.48 11.60
C ASN A 364 27.53 33.89 10.17
N GLU A 365 26.74 33.07 9.49
CA GLU A 365 26.20 33.40 8.16
C GLU A 365 24.86 34.16 8.23
N LEU A 366 24.29 34.23 9.43
CA LEU A 366 23.10 35.00 9.75
C LEU A 366 23.48 36.38 10.26
N ARG A 367 22.70 37.39 9.89
CA ARG A 367 22.80 38.73 10.45
C ARG A 367 21.42 39.37 10.57
N LEU A 368 21.28 40.31 11.50
CA LEU A 368 20.09 41.15 11.60
C LEU A 368 20.37 42.51 10.96
N VAL A 369 19.44 42.94 10.12
CA VAL A 369 19.34 44.33 9.67
C VAL A 369 18.13 44.97 10.36
N TYR A 370 18.18 46.28 10.54
CA TYR A 370 17.21 47.01 11.35
C TYR A 370 16.51 48.07 10.51
N GLN A 371 15.19 48.10 10.52
CA GLN A 371 14.42 49.13 9.84
C GLN A 371 13.75 50.08 10.85
N PRO A 372 13.94 51.41 10.75
CA PRO A 372 13.39 52.33 11.73
C PRO A 372 11.87 52.45 11.60
N ILE A 373 11.22 52.54 12.75
CA ILE A 373 9.82 52.87 12.94
C ILE A 373 9.77 54.29 13.47
N VAL A 374 9.05 55.17 12.77
CA VAL A 374 8.99 56.60 13.10
C VAL A 374 7.64 57.04 13.62
N ALA A 375 7.65 57.98 14.56
CA ALA A 375 6.45 58.66 15.04
C ALA A 375 5.82 59.52 13.93
N ARG A 376 4.47 59.58 13.95
CA ARG A 376 3.66 60.37 13.02
C ARG A 376 4.16 61.80 12.82
N ASP A 377 4.52 62.50 13.91
CA ASP A 377 4.57 63.96 13.94
C ASP A 377 5.96 64.58 13.69
N GLY A 378 7.04 63.80 13.52
CA GLY A 378 8.37 64.42 13.49
C GLY A 378 9.55 63.62 12.98
N ALA A 379 9.34 62.48 12.32
CA ALA A 379 10.44 61.57 11.93
C ALA A 379 11.32 61.12 13.12
N GLU A 380 10.80 61.23 14.35
CA GLU A 380 11.41 60.67 15.55
C GLU A 380 11.39 59.15 15.45
N VAL A 381 12.54 58.52 15.59
CA VAL A 381 12.72 57.07 15.57
C VAL A 381 12.37 56.51 16.95
N VAL A 382 11.21 55.86 17.03
CA VAL A 382 10.68 55.27 18.27
C VAL A 382 11.16 53.84 18.50
N GLY A 383 11.47 53.13 17.43
CA GLY A 383 11.85 51.73 17.46
C GLY A 383 12.49 51.27 16.15
N PHE A 384 12.95 50.03 16.14
CA PHE A 384 13.42 49.37 14.92
C PHE A 384 12.83 47.97 14.82
N GLU A 385 12.46 47.55 13.63
CA GLU A 385 12.16 46.15 13.34
C GLU A 385 13.45 45.40 13.00
N ALA A 386 13.69 44.28 13.69
CA ALA A 386 14.80 43.39 13.44
C ALA A 386 14.42 42.39 12.35
N LEU A 387 15.10 42.48 11.21
CA LEU A 387 14.85 41.68 10.03
C LEU A 387 16.02 40.74 9.77
N LEU A 388 15.74 39.44 9.77
CA LEU A 388 16.76 38.43 9.54
C LEU A 388 17.25 38.44 8.09
N ARG A 389 18.56 38.28 7.91
CA ARG A 389 19.22 38.07 6.62
C ARG A 389 20.14 36.87 6.73
N TRP A 390 20.14 36.04 5.70
CA TRP A 390 21.08 34.94 5.56
C TRP A 390 21.93 35.17 4.32
N VAL A 391 23.24 35.25 4.52
CA VAL A 391 24.22 35.37 3.45
C VAL A 391 25.09 34.13 3.48
N SER A 392 24.82 33.20 2.58
CA SER A 392 25.60 31.97 2.44
C SER A 392 26.80 32.22 1.51
N PRO A 393 28.01 31.74 1.85
CA PRO A 393 29.16 31.78 0.95
C PRO A 393 28.93 31.04 -0.37
N GLU A 394 28.13 29.97 -0.33
CA GLU A 394 27.86 29.11 -1.48
C GLU A 394 26.74 29.66 -2.38
N TYR A 395 25.72 30.28 -1.78
CA TYR A 395 24.47 30.64 -2.48
C TYR A 395 24.19 32.15 -2.53
N GLY A 396 25.02 32.97 -1.90
CA GLY A 396 24.79 34.40 -1.75
C GLY A 396 23.65 34.70 -0.77
N THR A 397 22.94 35.81 -1.00
CA THR A 397 21.84 36.24 -0.12
C THR A 397 20.60 35.38 -0.34
N ILE A 398 20.13 34.73 0.72
CA ILE A 398 18.94 33.88 0.71
C ILE A 398 17.78 34.64 1.38
N SER A 399 16.65 34.75 0.69
CA SER A 399 15.47 35.47 1.18
C SER A 399 14.81 34.74 2.39
N PRO A 400 14.42 35.48 3.45
CA PRO A 400 13.63 34.93 4.57
C PRO A 400 12.36 34.20 4.13
N ALA A 401 11.68 34.68 3.07
CA ALA A 401 10.49 34.04 2.53
C ALA A 401 10.77 32.61 2.01
N MET A 402 12.03 32.27 1.71
CA MET A 402 12.42 30.92 1.29
C MET A 402 12.76 30.01 2.47
N PHE A 403 13.58 30.49 3.42
CA PHE A 403 14.12 29.59 4.46
C PHE A 403 13.31 29.57 5.75
N ILE A 404 12.50 30.59 6.07
CA ILE A 404 11.65 30.58 7.28
C ILE A 404 10.60 29.45 7.23
N PRO A 405 9.85 29.24 6.11
CA PRO A 405 8.93 28.10 6.03
C PRO A 405 9.65 26.75 6.20
N ILE A 406 10.85 26.63 5.64
CA ILE A 406 11.66 25.41 5.77
C ILE A 406 12.08 25.20 7.23
N ALA A 407 12.55 26.25 7.91
CA ALA A 407 12.93 26.22 9.32
C ALA A 407 11.74 25.86 10.22
N GLU A 408 10.55 26.36 9.89
CA GLU A 408 9.32 25.98 10.58
C GLU A 408 9.07 24.49 10.39
N GLU A 409 9.01 24.00 9.17
CA GLU A 409 8.71 22.60 8.85
C GLU A 409 9.74 21.62 9.50
N SER A 410 11.02 22.00 9.56
CA SER A 410 12.11 21.20 10.14
C SER A 410 12.35 21.39 11.64
N ASN A 411 11.55 22.22 12.34
CA ASN A 411 11.74 22.65 13.74
C ASN A 411 13.01 23.48 14.02
N LEU A 412 13.86 23.78 13.03
CA LEU A 412 15.01 24.69 13.18
C LEU A 412 14.58 26.12 13.58
N ILE A 413 13.32 26.48 13.37
CA ILE A 413 12.76 27.79 13.73
C ILE A 413 12.93 28.14 15.22
N HIS A 414 13.01 27.16 16.11
CA HIS A 414 13.26 27.41 17.52
C HIS A 414 14.69 27.85 17.80
N GLU A 415 15.66 27.18 17.18
CA GLU A 415 17.09 27.51 17.32
C GLU A 415 17.39 28.84 16.64
N LEU A 416 16.84 29.05 15.44
CA LEU A 416 16.93 30.31 14.71
C LEU A 416 16.32 31.47 15.52
N GLY A 417 15.16 31.24 16.12
CA GLY A 417 14.49 32.20 16.99
C GLY A 417 15.29 32.59 18.21
N ASP A 418 15.93 31.62 18.85
CA ASP A 418 16.77 31.84 20.03
C ASP A 418 18.03 32.66 19.67
N TRP A 419 18.57 32.45 18.46
CA TRP A 419 19.65 33.27 17.91
C TRP A 419 19.19 34.70 17.62
N VAL A 420 18.08 34.89 16.89
CA VAL A 420 17.51 36.20 16.57
C VAL A 420 17.21 37.02 17.83
N LEU A 421 16.59 36.41 18.84
CA LEU A 421 16.30 37.08 20.10
C LEU A 421 17.57 37.49 20.84
N GLY A 422 18.62 36.66 20.81
CA GLY A 422 19.92 37.00 21.40
C GLY A 422 20.52 38.25 20.76
N GLU A 423 20.69 38.23 19.44
CA GLU A 423 21.28 39.33 18.67
C GLU A 423 20.47 40.63 18.80
N ALA A 424 19.13 40.55 18.75
CA ALA A 424 18.26 41.70 18.90
C ALA A 424 18.38 42.34 20.30
N LEU A 425 18.51 41.54 21.36
CA LEU A 425 18.70 42.05 22.73
C LEU A 425 20.08 42.69 22.93
N GLU A 426 21.13 42.10 22.35
CA GLU A 426 22.47 42.70 22.35
C GLU A 426 22.49 44.04 21.64
N MET A 427 21.80 44.15 20.50
CA MET A 427 21.66 45.40 19.77
C MET A 427 20.86 46.44 20.58
N LEU A 428 19.73 46.02 21.15
CA LEU A 428 18.84 46.88 21.92
C LEU A 428 19.54 47.52 23.13
N ALA A 429 20.50 46.82 23.75
CA ALA A 429 21.31 47.34 24.84
C ALA A 429 22.14 48.58 24.46
N ARG A 430 22.48 48.73 23.17
CA ARG A 430 23.26 49.86 22.63
C ARG A 430 22.39 51.08 22.30
N TRP A 431 21.08 50.92 22.19
CA TRP A 431 20.18 52.04 21.88
C TRP A 431 19.76 52.81 23.14
N PRO A 432 19.70 54.15 23.09
CA PRO A 432 19.46 54.99 24.27
C PRO A 432 18.02 54.97 24.81
N GLY A 433 17.04 54.53 24.01
CA GLY A 433 15.65 54.46 24.48
C GLY A 433 14.64 53.81 23.53
N GLN A 434 15.02 53.51 22.29
CA GLN A 434 14.16 52.86 21.31
C GLN A 434 13.82 51.42 21.72
N TYR A 435 12.70 50.91 21.21
CA TYR A 435 12.35 49.48 21.29
C TYR A 435 12.83 48.72 20.06
N VAL A 436 12.98 47.40 20.18
CA VAL A 436 13.17 46.48 19.04
C VAL A 436 11.91 45.66 18.82
N SER A 437 11.50 45.51 17.57
CA SER A 437 10.44 44.60 17.16
C SER A 437 11.04 43.32 16.61
N VAL A 438 10.58 42.17 17.11
CA VAL A 438 11.07 40.85 16.70
C VAL A 438 9.88 39.97 16.32
N ASN A 439 9.95 39.42 15.10
CA ASN A 439 8.97 38.50 14.56
C ASN A 439 9.11 37.09 15.15
N PHE A 440 7.98 36.52 15.57
CA PHE A 440 7.89 35.14 16.07
C PHE A 440 6.94 34.30 15.22
N SER A 441 7.43 33.14 14.78
CA SER A 441 6.60 32.17 14.06
C SER A 441 5.46 31.60 14.92
N PRO A 442 4.36 31.13 14.30
CA PRO A 442 3.33 30.34 14.97
C PRO A 442 3.88 29.11 15.72
N ARG A 443 4.95 28.47 15.19
CA ARG A 443 5.57 27.31 15.83
C ARG A 443 6.34 27.70 17.09
N GLN A 444 7.13 28.78 17.07
CA GLN A 444 7.81 29.29 18.27
C GLN A 444 6.81 29.70 19.36
N PHE A 445 5.73 30.37 18.98
CA PHE A 445 4.70 30.80 19.92
C PHE A 445 4.01 29.62 20.63
N ARG A 446 3.91 28.47 19.96
CA ARG A 446 3.37 27.22 20.52
C ARG A 446 4.39 26.40 21.33
N ARG A 447 5.66 26.81 21.41
CA ARG A 447 6.69 26.14 22.22
C ARG A 447 6.24 26.04 23.67
N GLN A 448 6.51 24.90 24.32
CA GLN A 448 6.28 24.77 25.76
C GLN A 448 7.15 25.78 26.50
N ASN A 449 6.58 26.46 27.49
CA ASN A 449 7.25 27.50 28.27
C ASN A 449 7.80 28.69 27.45
N PHE A 450 7.15 29.06 26.34
CA PHE A 450 7.54 30.23 25.52
C PHE A 450 7.70 31.51 26.35
N VAL A 451 6.72 31.83 27.20
CA VAL A 451 6.75 33.02 28.08
C VAL A 451 7.98 33.02 28.99
N GLY A 452 8.22 31.91 29.70
CA GLY A 452 9.35 31.80 30.61
C GLY A 452 10.69 31.96 29.90
N HIS A 453 10.81 31.40 28.70
CA HIS A 453 12.02 31.50 27.88
C HIS A 453 12.32 32.94 27.43
N VAL A 454 11.32 33.68 26.93
CA VAL A 454 11.51 35.08 26.51
C VAL A 454 11.87 35.97 27.71
N VAL A 455 11.18 35.79 28.84
CA VAL A 455 11.44 36.53 30.08
C VAL A 455 12.87 36.30 30.56
N GLU A 456 13.31 35.04 30.62
CA GLU A 456 14.67 34.69 31.06
C GLU A 456 15.74 35.37 30.20
N ARG A 457 15.56 35.36 28.86
CA ARG A 457 16.51 35.97 27.93
C ARG A 457 16.61 37.48 28.11
N VAL A 458 15.47 38.15 28.25
CA VAL A 458 15.38 39.61 28.42
C VAL A 458 15.95 40.03 29.77
N ASP A 459 15.64 39.30 30.85
CA ASP A 459 16.17 39.54 32.19
C ASP A 459 17.68 39.36 32.22
N ARG A 460 18.20 38.28 31.62
CA ARG A 460 19.65 38.04 31.50
C ARG A 460 20.38 39.14 30.74
N ALA A 461 19.74 39.75 29.74
CA ALA A 461 20.28 40.86 28.98
C ALA A 461 20.21 42.21 29.73
N GLY A 462 19.51 42.28 30.87
CA GLY A 462 19.33 43.51 31.64
C GLY A 462 18.46 44.55 30.92
N ILE A 463 17.57 44.09 30.03
CA ILE A 463 16.71 44.97 29.21
C ILE A 463 15.32 45.08 29.85
N ALA A 464 14.77 46.29 29.88
CA ALA A 464 13.39 46.49 30.30
C ALA A 464 12.42 45.80 29.30
N PRO A 465 11.47 44.95 29.76
CA PRO A 465 10.53 44.24 28.89
C PRO A 465 9.79 45.14 27.88
N SER A 466 9.49 46.38 28.28
CA SER A 466 8.80 47.37 27.44
C SER A 466 9.60 47.86 26.24
N ARG A 467 10.88 47.47 26.13
CA ARG A 467 11.75 47.75 24.99
C ARG A 467 11.81 46.60 23.98
N LEU A 468 11.20 45.45 24.29
CA LEU A 468 11.01 44.37 23.32
C LEU A 468 9.54 44.33 22.90
N GLN A 469 9.32 44.51 21.60
CA GLN A 469 8.04 44.31 20.95
C GLN A 469 8.03 42.94 20.27
N ILE A 470 7.04 42.12 20.63
CA ILE A 470 6.83 40.79 20.09
C ILE A 470 5.82 40.93 18.96
N GLU A 471 6.24 40.62 17.75
CA GLU A 471 5.40 40.57 16.56
C GLU A 471 4.96 39.14 16.27
N ILE A 472 3.67 38.98 16.01
CA ILE A 472 3.05 37.73 15.63
C ILE A 472 2.08 37.98 14.50
N THR A 473 2.05 37.06 13.54
CA THR A 473 1.10 37.15 12.42
C THR A 473 -0.31 36.83 12.89
N GLU A 474 -1.29 37.32 12.13
CA GLU A 474 -2.69 37.02 12.36
C GLU A 474 -2.97 35.51 12.46
N THR A 475 -2.45 34.71 11.52
CA THR A 475 -2.64 33.26 11.46
C THR A 475 -2.11 32.52 12.70
N ALA A 476 -1.05 33.02 13.33
CA ALA A 476 -0.47 32.42 14.54
C ALA A 476 -1.46 32.33 15.71
N ILE A 477 -2.44 33.24 15.74
CA ILE A 477 -3.36 33.40 16.86
C ILE A 477 -4.64 32.55 16.68
N PHE A 478 -5.08 32.30 15.44
CA PHE A 478 -6.38 31.68 15.18
C PHE A 478 -6.41 30.17 15.39
N ASP A 479 -5.28 29.47 15.23
CA ASP A 479 -5.21 28.01 15.43
C ASP A 479 -5.57 27.57 16.86
N ASP A 480 -5.28 28.40 17.88
CA ASP A 480 -5.59 28.16 19.30
C ASP A 480 -5.77 29.50 20.06
N ALA A 481 -6.90 30.17 19.79
CA ALA A 481 -7.16 31.53 20.28
C ALA A 481 -7.24 31.65 21.81
N GLU A 482 -7.62 30.60 22.54
CA GLU A 482 -7.67 30.64 24.01
C GLU A 482 -6.28 30.64 24.63
N ARG A 483 -5.42 29.71 24.18
CA ARG A 483 -4.04 29.64 24.63
C ARG A 483 -3.26 30.88 24.22
N ALA A 484 -3.49 31.39 23.01
CA ALA A 484 -2.85 32.61 22.55
C ALA A 484 -3.23 33.81 23.42
N ALA A 485 -4.51 33.99 23.74
CA ALA A 485 -4.96 35.08 24.61
C ALA A 485 -4.28 35.05 26.00
N ASP A 486 -4.19 33.89 26.64
CA ASP A 486 -3.51 33.74 27.94
C ASP A 486 -2.01 34.05 27.83
N THR A 487 -1.36 33.57 26.77
CA THR A 487 0.08 33.80 26.53
C THR A 487 0.39 35.28 26.34
N LEU A 488 -0.37 35.98 25.49
CA LEU A 488 -0.19 37.42 25.24
C LEU A 488 -0.52 38.25 26.48
N TYR A 489 -1.58 37.88 27.20
CA TYR A 489 -1.93 38.55 28.45
C TYR A 489 -0.79 38.47 29.47
N ARG A 490 -0.17 37.29 29.66
CA ARG A 490 0.97 37.10 30.57
C ARG A 490 2.18 37.94 30.16
N LEU A 491 2.55 37.93 28.88
CA LEU A 491 3.66 38.74 28.37
C LEU A 491 3.41 40.24 28.59
N ARG A 492 2.20 40.71 28.29
CA ARG A 492 1.85 42.12 28.52
C ARG A 492 1.86 42.50 30.00
N GLN A 493 1.40 41.64 30.91
CA GLN A 493 1.48 41.87 32.36
C GLN A 493 2.93 41.96 32.86
N MET A 494 3.87 41.32 32.15
CA MET A 494 5.31 41.42 32.42
C MET A 494 5.95 42.67 31.77
N GLY A 495 5.17 43.46 31.03
CA GLY A 495 5.58 44.73 30.44
C GLY A 495 6.08 44.64 29.00
N PHE A 496 5.99 43.48 28.34
CA PHE A 496 6.30 43.35 26.91
C PHE A 496 5.27 44.09 26.05
N ARG A 497 5.71 44.65 24.92
CA ARG A 497 4.80 45.19 23.90
C ARG A 497 4.39 44.08 22.96
N ILE A 498 3.10 44.02 22.61
CA ILE A 498 2.58 43.02 21.67
C ILE A 498 2.04 43.71 20.42
N ALA A 499 2.55 43.32 19.26
CA ALA A 499 2.11 43.79 17.96
C ALA A 499 1.51 42.64 17.13
N LEU A 500 0.39 42.93 16.47
CA LEU A 500 -0.22 42.04 15.48
C LEU A 500 0.24 42.45 14.08
N ASP A 501 0.93 41.54 13.41
CA ASP A 501 1.50 41.74 12.08
C ASP A 501 0.56 41.25 10.97
N ASP A 502 0.77 41.74 9.74
CA ASP A 502 -0.02 41.40 8.54
C ASP A 502 -1.54 41.61 8.66
N PHE A 503 -1.99 42.57 9.47
CA PHE A 503 -3.41 42.69 9.81
C PHE A 503 -4.29 43.02 8.60
N GLY A 504 -5.30 42.18 8.36
CA GLY A 504 -6.29 42.35 7.28
C GLY A 504 -6.09 41.44 6.08
N THR A 505 -5.01 40.64 6.06
CA THR A 505 -4.75 39.63 5.03
C THR A 505 -5.37 38.27 5.38
N GLY A 506 -5.83 38.07 6.62
CA GLY A 506 -6.42 36.82 7.13
C GLY A 506 -7.89 36.89 7.55
N TYR A 507 -8.37 35.83 8.22
CA TYR A 507 -9.77 35.65 8.65
C TYR A 507 -10.06 36.26 10.05
N SER A 508 -9.69 37.51 10.27
CA SER A 508 -9.87 38.12 11.58
C SER A 508 -11.33 38.36 11.94
N SER A 509 -11.81 37.64 12.95
CA SER A 509 -12.99 38.07 13.68
C SER A 509 -12.61 39.23 14.60
N LEU A 510 -13.17 40.42 14.37
CA LEU A 510 -13.06 41.59 15.26
C LEU A 510 -13.31 41.24 16.74
N TYR A 511 -14.09 40.20 16.99
CA TYR A 511 -14.34 39.64 18.31
C TYR A 511 -13.06 39.19 19.04
N ASN A 512 -12.13 38.57 18.31
CA ASN A 512 -10.90 37.99 18.87
C ASN A 512 -9.86 39.07 19.20
N ILE A 513 -9.74 40.12 18.39
CA ILE A 513 -8.81 41.24 18.64
C ILE A 513 -9.07 41.86 20.01
N ARG A 514 -10.34 42.04 20.40
CA ARG A 514 -10.72 42.56 21.72
C ARG A 514 -10.29 41.66 22.87
N LYS A 515 -10.18 40.34 22.65
CA LYS A 515 -9.75 39.37 23.65
C LYS A 515 -8.23 39.38 23.84
N PHE A 516 -7.49 39.75 22.80
CA PHE A 516 -6.03 39.78 22.83
C PHE A 516 -5.54 41.07 23.48
N ALA A 517 -4.58 40.94 24.38
CA ALA A 517 -3.95 42.06 25.06
C ALA A 517 -2.87 42.65 24.14
N LEU A 518 -3.30 43.23 23.02
CA LEU A 518 -2.43 43.88 22.02
C LEU A 518 -2.13 45.32 22.43
N ASP A 519 -1.00 45.84 21.97
CA ASP A 519 -0.63 47.25 22.08
C ASP A 519 -0.56 47.93 20.71
N CYS A 520 -0.25 47.17 19.65
CA CYS A 520 -0.08 47.68 18.29
C CYS A 520 -0.72 46.79 17.23
N LEU A 521 -1.24 47.40 16.17
CA LEU A 521 -1.64 46.76 14.92
C LEU A 521 -0.72 47.24 13.79
N LYS A 522 -0.16 46.33 13.01
CA LYS A 522 0.63 46.68 11.82
C LYS A 522 -0.19 46.42 10.55
N ILE A 523 -0.24 47.42 9.68
CA ILE A 523 -0.96 47.37 8.40
C ILE A 523 0.01 46.91 7.33
N ASP A 524 -0.31 45.77 6.71
CA ASP A 524 0.50 45.19 5.65
C ASP A 524 0.68 46.15 4.46
N LYS A 525 1.86 46.07 3.86
CA LYS A 525 2.28 46.88 2.71
C LYS A 525 1.29 46.80 1.54
N SER A 526 0.66 45.64 1.28
CA SER A 526 -0.24 45.48 0.13
C SER A 526 -1.39 46.50 0.14
N PHE A 527 -1.92 46.84 1.32
CA PHE A 527 -2.96 47.87 1.47
C PHE A 527 -2.42 49.30 1.30
N ILE A 528 -1.18 49.55 1.75
CA ILE A 528 -0.51 50.85 1.64
C ILE A 528 -0.14 51.17 0.19
N ASP A 529 0.31 50.17 -0.57
CA ASP A 529 0.57 50.28 -2.01
C ASP A 529 -0.71 50.58 -2.80
N GLY A 530 -1.82 49.93 -2.44
CA GLY A 530 -3.13 50.12 -3.07
C GLY A 530 -3.79 51.47 -2.77
N MET A 531 -3.49 52.12 -1.64
CA MET A 531 -4.19 53.33 -1.17
C MET A 531 -4.21 54.49 -2.19
N GLY A 532 -3.15 54.63 -3.01
CA GLY A 532 -3.08 55.70 -4.02
C GLY A 532 -3.87 55.42 -5.30
N ARG A 533 -4.29 54.17 -5.53
CA ARG A 533 -4.86 53.69 -6.80
C ARG A 533 -6.29 53.13 -6.65
N GLU A 534 -6.59 52.55 -5.49
CA GLU A 534 -7.79 51.77 -5.24
C GLU A 534 -8.57 52.35 -4.06
N ARG A 535 -9.84 52.67 -4.29
CA ARG A 535 -10.73 53.21 -3.25
C ARG A 535 -10.93 52.20 -2.11
N GLU A 536 -10.94 50.91 -2.42
CA GLU A 536 -11.14 49.81 -1.48
C GLU A 536 -9.97 49.72 -0.49
N SER A 537 -8.74 49.69 -0.99
CA SER A 537 -7.51 49.67 -0.18
C SER A 537 -7.43 50.90 0.74
N ALA A 538 -7.74 52.09 0.25
CA ALA A 538 -7.82 53.28 1.10
C ALA A 538 -8.89 53.17 2.21
N ALA A 539 -10.07 52.64 1.89
CA ALA A 539 -11.15 52.45 2.87
C ALA A 539 -10.78 51.43 3.96
N ILE A 540 -10.07 50.35 3.59
CA ILE A 540 -9.57 49.35 4.53
C ILE A 540 -8.57 49.99 5.50
N VAL A 541 -7.56 50.70 5.00
CA VAL A 541 -6.57 51.36 5.86
C VAL A 541 -7.21 52.37 6.81
N HIS A 542 -8.14 53.21 6.33
CA HIS A 542 -8.88 54.13 7.19
C HIS A 542 -9.68 53.40 8.28
N SER A 543 -10.28 52.26 7.94
CA SER A 543 -11.06 51.45 8.88
C SER A 543 -10.17 50.82 9.95
N ILE A 544 -8.98 50.32 9.58
CA ILE A 544 -8.00 49.75 10.52
C ILE A 544 -7.48 50.83 11.47
N ILE A 545 -7.11 52.01 10.95
CA ILE A 545 -6.64 53.13 11.78
C ILE A 545 -7.74 53.57 12.76
N HIS A 546 -8.98 53.66 12.29
CA HIS A 546 -10.11 54.00 13.15
C HIS A 546 -10.34 52.95 14.23
N LEU A 547 -10.28 51.66 13.88
CA LEU A 547 -10.41 50.54 14.81
C LEU A 547 -9.33 50.57 15.89
N GLY A 548 -8.06 50.71 15.49
CA GLY A 548 -6.94 50.78 16.43
C GLY A 548 -7.16 51.89 17.47
N ARG A 549 -7.51 53.10 17.00
CA ARG A 549 -7.83 54.22 17.89
C ARG A 549 -9.02 53.96 18.80
N ALA A 550 -10.09 53.34 18.30
CA ALA A 550 -11.27 53.01 19.09
C ALA A 550 -10.98 51.96 20.19
N LEU A 551 -10.00 51.10 19.97
CA LEU A 551 -9.54 50.08 20.93
C LEU A 551 -8.38 50.56 21.82
N GLY A 552 -7.87 51.77 21.61
CA GLY A 552 -6.69 52.30 22.32
C GLY A 552 -5.38 51.63 21.92
N LEU A 553 -5.32 51.08 20.70
CA LEU A 553 -4.13 50.46 20.11
C LEU A 553 -3.37 51.47 19.25
N GLU A 554 -2.06 51.34 19.22
CA GLU A 554 -1.21 52.02 18.24
C GLU A 554 -1.37 51.35 16.88
N VAL A 555 -1.17 52.12 15.81
CA VAL A 555 -1.21 51.60 14.43
C VAL A 555 0.07 51.98 13.72
N VAL A 556 0.77 50.97 13.20
CA VAL A 556 1.96 51.12 12.35
C VAL A 556 1.55 50.83 10.91
N ALA A 557 1.86 51.72 9.98
CA ALA A 557 1.71 51.44 8.55
C ALA A 557 3.07 51.07 7.94
N GLU A 558 3.13 49.89 7.33
CA GLU A 558 4.35 49.37 6.71
C GLU A 558 4.44 49.66 5.21
N GLY A 559 5.65 49.59 4.68
CA GLY A 559 5.87 49.77 3.24
C GLY A 559 5.54 51.18 2.74
N VAL A 560 5.66 52.20 3.59
CA VAL A 560 5.48 53.60 3.16
C VAL A 560 6.65 54.02 2.26
N GLU A 561 6.37 54.33 1.00
CA GLU A 561 7.40 54.64 -0.01
C GLU A 561 7.30 56.06 -0.59
N THR A 562 6.14 56.70 -0.48
CA THR A 562 5.88 57.99 -1.11
C THR A 562 5.39 59.05 -0.12
N GLN A 563 5.72 60.32 -0.41
CA GLN A 563 5.22 61.45 0.36
C GLN A 563 3.68 61.50 0.39
N ALA A 564 3.01 61.09 -0.71
CA ALA A 564 1.55 61.04 -0.77
C ALA A 564 0.97 60.04 0.25
N GLN A 565 1.56 58.85 0.39
CA GLN A 565 1.17 57.86 1.41
C GLN A 565 1.40 58.41 2.82
N VAL A 566 2.55 59.04 3.08
CA VAL A 566 2.84 59.67 4.39
C VAL A 566 1.76 60.68 4.77
N GLN A 567 1.41 61.59 3.86
CA GLN A 567 0.40 62.61 4.12
C GLN A 567 -0.99 61.99 4.34
N ALA A 568 -1.39 61.01 3.53
CA ALA A 568 -2.66 60.31 3.69
C ALA A 568 -2.76 59.60 5.05
N LEU A 569 -1.72 58.87 5.45
CA LEU A 569 -1.66 58.15 6.73
C LEU A 569 -1.63 59.08 7.92
N ARG A 570 -0.92 60.21 7.83
CA ARG A 570 -0.94 61.28 8.84
C ARG A 570 -2.32 61.88 8.98
N VAL A 571 -3.02 62.16 7.88
CA VAL A 571 -4.40 62.71 7.93
C VAL A 571 -5.37 61.69 8.52
N ALA A 572 -5.23 60.41 8.15
CA ALA A 572 -6.02 59.32 8.72
C ALA A 572 -5.80 59.14 10.24
N GLY A 573 -4.64 59.59 10.73
CA GLY A 573 -4.28 59.52 12.15
C GLY A 573 -3.56 58.23 12.52
N CYS A 574 -2.78 57.66 11.61
CA CYS A 574 -1.86 56.56 11.89
C CYS A 574 -0.82 56.97 12.95
N SER A 575 -0.49 56.08 13.90
CA SER A 575 0.40 56.41 15.02
C SER A 575 1.88 56.43 14.61
N HIS A 576 2.27 55.43 13.81
CA HIS A 576 3.65 55.17 13.42
C HIS A 576 3.73 54.80 11.96
N LEU A 577 4.88 55.07 11.34
CA LEU A 577 5.14 54.80 9.93
C LEU A 577 6.46 54.04 9.79
N GLN A 578 6.50 53.11 8.84
CA GLN A 578 7.70 52.35 8.48
C GLN A 578 7.73 52.14 6.96
N GLY A 579 8.90 52.32 6.36
CA GLY A 579 9.07 52.07 4.93
C GLY A 579 10.24 52.82 4.31
N TYR A 580 10.48 52.55 3.03
CA TYR A 580 11.65 53.06 2.31
C TYR A 580 11.64 54.57 2.08
N PHE A 581 10.50 55.23 2.27
CA PHE A 581 10.43 56.68 2.31
C PHE A 581 11.35 57.26 3.40
N TYR A 582 11.43 56.59 4.55
CA TYR A 582 12.24 57.02 5.69
C TYR A 582 13.64 56.41 5.63
N ALA A 583 13.71 55.07 5.62
CA ALA A 583 14.97 54.37 5.45
C ALA A 583 14.74 52.93 4.99
N ARG A 584 15.71 52.40 4.26
CA ARG A 584 15.83 50.95 4.03
C ARG A 584 16.34 50.26 5.29
N PRO A 585 16.11 48.93 5.45
CA PRO A 585 16.77 48.16 6.48
C PRO A 585 18.29 48.36 6.41
N MET A 586 18.90 48.63 7.56
CA MET A 586 20.32 49.01 7.66
C MET A 586 21.07 48.06 8.58
N GLU A 587 22.40 48.08 8.48
CA GLU A 587 23.25 47.26 9.33
C GLU A 587 23.25 47.77 10.78
N ALA A 588 23.69 46.90 11.70
CA ALA A 588 23.70 47.15 13.14
C ALA A 588 24.34 48.50 13.52
N GLU A 589 25.49 48.85 12.93
CA GLU A 589 26.20 50.09 13.28
C GLU A 589 25.44 51.36 12.83
N ASP A 590 24.83 51.34 11.64
CA ASP A 590 24.01 52.46 11.16
C ASP A 590 22.78 52.66 12.05
N SER A 591 22.18 51.57 12.53
CA SER A 591 21.06 51.64 13.46
C SER A 591 21.39 52.37 14.76
N VAL A 592 22.62 52.21 15.28
CA VAL A 592 23.09 52.89 16.51
C VAL A 592 23.23 54.38 16.27
N VAL A 593 23.77 54.77 15.13
CA VAL A 593 23.91 56.19 14.76
C VAL A 593 22.54 56.85 14.72
N ILE A 594 21.59 56.25 14.00
CA ILE A 594 20.22 56.78 13.89
C ILE A 594 19.50 56.77 15.24
N ALA A 595 19.63 55.71 16.04
CA ALA A 595 19.02 55.63 17.37
C ALA A 595 19.53 56.75 18.31
N THR A 596 20.81 57.10 18.18
CA THR A 596 21.46 58.17 18.96
C THR A 596 21.02 59.56 18.49
N GLN A 597 20.90 59.76 17.18
CA GLN A 597 20.39 61.01 16.60
C GLN A 597 18.90 61.23 16.91
N ARG A 598 18.16 60.15 17.16
CA ARG A 598 16.71 60.11 17.45
C ARG A 598 15.78 60.57 16.33
N TYR A 599 16.25 61.38 15.39
CA TYR A 599 15.45 61.92 14.30
C TYR A 599 16.13 61.60 12.97
N LEU A 600 15.34 61.19 11.97
CA LEU A 600 15.81 61.12 10.60
C LEU A 600 15.80 62.53 9.99
N GLU A 601 16.85 62.88 9.26
CA GLU A 601 16.88 64.13 8.50
C GLU A 601 15.73 64.13 7.49
N ALA A 602 14.97 65.23 7.42
CA ALA A 602 13.86 65.35 6.49
C ALA A 602 14.41 65.29 5.06
N VAL A 603 13.84 64.41 4.23
CA VAL A 603 14.12 64.41 2.79
C VAL A 603 13.63 65.76 2.25
N ASP A 604 14.56 66.64 1.87
CA ASP A 604 14.27 67.99 1.38
C ASP A 604 13.25 67.96 0.23
N GLU A 605 12.33 68.92 0.25
CA GLU A 605 11.16 69.02 -0.65
C GLU A 605 11.49 69.32 -2.13
N ASP A 606 12.77 69.33 -2.55
CA ASP A 606 13.15 70.01 -3.82
C ASP A 606 14.18 69.30 -4.74
N GLU A 607 14.45 68.00 -4.61
CA GLU A 607 15.21 67.28 -5.64
C GLU A 607 14.37 66.18 -6.33
N GLY A 608 13.85 66.56 -7.50
CA GLY A 608 13.12 65.70 -8.43
C GLY A 608 13.96 64.57 -9.02
N THR A 609 14.21 63.53 -8.22
CA THR A 609 14.60 62.22 -8.71
C THR A 609 13.58 61.19 -8.25
N ALA A 610 12.65 60.85 -9.14
CA ALA A 610 11.74 59.73 -8.92
C ALA A 610 12.55 58.44 -8.77
N PRO A 611 12.43 57.69 -7.66
CA PRO A 611 13.02 56.36 -7.59
C PRO A 611 12.24 55.42 -8.50
N VAL A 612 12.97 54.65 -9.31
CA VAL A 612 12.41 53.57 -10.13
C VAL A 612 11.80 52.52 -9.20
N ALA A 613 10.54 52.16 -9.45
CA ALA A 613 9.84 51.08 -8.75
C ALA A 613 10.60 49.76 -8.93
N GLY A 614 11.35 49.37 -7.90
CA GLY A 614 12.04 48.09 -7.79
C GLY A 614 11.17 47.10 -7.04
N ASN A 615 10.89 45.96 -7.68
CA ASN A 615 10.31 44.78 -7.07
C ASN A 615 11.12 44.35 -5.83
N GLY A 616 10.54 44.53 -4.65
CA GLY A 616 11.16 44.38 -3.32
C GLY A 616 11.58 42.98 -2.90
N THR A 617 12.28 42.23 -3.77
CA THR A 617 12.82 40.91 -3.47
C THR A 617 14.31 40.75 -3.79
N GLN A 618 15.00 41.82 -4.22
CA GLN A 618 16.47 41.82 -4.27
C GLN A 618 17.00 43.16 -3.73
N GLY A 619 17.70 43.09 -2.60
CA GLY A 619 18.30 44.21 -1.87
C GLY A 619 18.57 43.82 -0.43
#